data_AF-A0A4Q2ZTE5-F1
#
_entry.id   AF-A0A4Q2ZTE5-F1
#
_cell.length_a   1.000
_cell.length_b   1.000
_cell.length_c   1.000
_cell.angle_alpha   90.00
_cell.angle_beta   90.00
_cell.angle_gamma   90.00
#
_symmetry.space_group_name_H-M   'P 1'
#
loop_
_entity.id
_entity.type
_entity.pdbx_description
1 polymer ?
#
loop_
_entity_poly.entity_id
_entity_poly.type
_entity_poly.pdbx_seq_one_letter_code
_entity_poly.pdbx_strand_id
1 'polypeptide(L)'
;MTWSIPIVPNLVQRPTWLLLLLSLAIGVVVAGPANAQQLQIHGISHWQIYGTTTAYGHDGKVPGGGTVAVRPRMAPGEPWTSGAGMAVPGEIASGERVTAIFWARAARPIRVTVGLQGGEPDYARFAAMEVALTPAWQQVSVTGVAPRGFATGSQSLSVPLGLASAEVVLGPVAFLRGDVERTAVARAFADFRPPEIAIDVRVPSAPGVILAGTLHLPTGHGSGPFPLAVLIQGHGPNGRGGFPEIIKRLTADGIAALEYDKRGIGQSTGTYEENIERLIADAAAAVAAMRQRPEIDGSRIALVGQSQGGVIAPAVAAADPTIATVIALAGSVGDGLPYLRRAIYSQMLIAGWPKTKVRPAVDAAMTLLQARIDGKDAGTIEALRAAVIERFEAVGFPRPMVEGALAMIDTKEAWQAHKLRSASDLKALHIPVLAVFGTKDPLVVASDEAPAARAALANNPRARVVVLDGLSHWFQEGAITGGEAEVAKLGPNLGSPRLVTLVGDWLREVLEPASGKLSAPKALSHRVSFDDRRASCPACD
;
A
#
# COMPACT_ATOMS: atom_id res chain seq x y z
N MET A 1 25.37 21.14 -59.50
CA MET A 1 26.55 20.80 -60.31
C MET A 1 27.73 20.56 -59.36
N THR A 2 28.43 19.45 -59.60
CA THR A 2 29.82 19.15 -59.21
C THR A 2 30.22 19.15 -57.72
N TRP A 3 30.39 17.93 -57.22
CA TRP A 3 31.37 17.52 -56.22
C TRP A 3 32.80 17.78 -56.70
N SER A 4 33.72 18.10 -55.78
CA SER A 4 35.17 17.78 -55.87
C SER A 4 35.85 17.82 -54.48
N ILE A 5 36.11 16.64 -53.93
CA ILE A 5 37.25 16.27 -53.04
C ILE A 5 38.26 15.61 -54.00
N PRO A 6 39.62 15.65 -53.91
CA PRO A 6 40.42 15.26 -52.72
C PRO A 6 41.86 15.85 -52.59
N ILE A 7 42.51 15.72 -51.41
CA ILE A 7 43.91 15.26 -51.27
C ILE A 7 44.08 14.60 -49.88
N VAL A 8 44.58 13.36 -49.90
CA VAL A 8 45.15 12.49 -48.83
C VAL A 8 46.63 12.30 -49.29
N PRO A 9 47.71 12.07 -48.46
CA PRO A 9 47.74 10.95 -47.51
C PRO A 9 48.80 10.91 -46.36
N ASN A 10 48.63 9.87 -45.51
CA ASN A 10 49.68 9.03 -44.86
C ASN A 10 50.46 9.59 -43.64
N LEU A 11 50.84 8.85 -42.58
CA LEU A 11 50.68 7.44 -42.17
C LEU A 11 51.22 7.29 -40.71
N VAL A 12 50.71 6.30 -39.93
CA VAL A 12 51.48 5.42 -38.98
C VAL A 12 51.98 6.07 -37.65
N GLN A 13 51.64 5.66 -36.41
CA GLN A 13 51.50 4.33 -35.78
C GLN A 13 50.56 4.34 -34.53
N ARG A 14 49.94 3.18 -34.26
CA ARG A 14 49.43 2.68 -32.95
C ARG A 14 50.18 1.35 -32.68
N PRO A 15 50.30 0.79 -31.44
CA PRO A 15 49.26 0.67 -30.41
C PRO A 15 49.80 0.83 -28.95
N THR A 16 49.08 0.79 -27.81
CA THR A 16 48.02 -0.11 -27.31
C THR A 16 47.51 0.36 -25.91
N TRP A 17 46.17 0.40 -25.72
CA TRP A 17 45.33 0.22 -24.49
C TRP A 17 45.47 1.18 -23.26
N LEU A 18 44.43 1.66 -22.55
CA LEU A 18 43.05 1.21 -22.28
C LEU A 18 42.20 2.38 -21.69
N LEU A 19 40.87 2.35 -21.89
CA LEU A 19 39.78 3.04 -21.15
C LEU A 19 39.43 4.52 -21.47
N LEU A 20 38.62 4.73 -22.51
CA LEU A 20 37.49 5.68 -22.50
C LEU A 20 36.70 5.56 -23.81
N LEU A 21 35.36 5.65 -23.69
CA LEU A 21 34.30 5.84 -24.71
C LEU A 21 33.34 4.67 -24.86
N LEU A 22 32.06 4.94 -24.55
CA LEU A 22 30.92 4.63 -25.42
C LEU A 22 29.67 5.38 -24.95
N SER A 23 29.56 6.62 -25.41
CA SER A 23 28.30 7.34 -25.59
C SER A 23 28.13 7.57 -27.09
N LEU A 24 26.93 7.28 -27.61
CA LEU A 24 26.50 7.28 -29.01
C LEU A 24 26.92 6.08 -29.86
N ALA A 25 26.04 5.08 -29.90
CA ALA A 25 25.80 4.29 -31.11
C ALA A 25 24.30 4.02 -31.24
N ILE A 26 23.76 4.49 -32.36
CA ILE A 26 22.43 4.21 -32.89
C ILE A 26 22.26 2.69 -32.95
N GLY A 27 21.34 2.17 -32.14
CA GLY A 27 20.89 0.80 -32.25
C GLY A 27 20.04 0.67 -33.51
N VAL A 28 20.64 0.17 -34.58
CA VAL A 28 19.90 -0.53 -35.64
C VAL A 28 19.18 -1.68 -34.95
N VAL A 29 17.86 -1.54 -34.81
CA VAL A 29 16.99 -2.66 -34.45
C VAL A 29 17.06 -3.63 -35.63
N VAL A 30 17.89 -4.66 -35.49
CA VAL A 30 17.71 -5.88 -36.27
C VAL A 30 16.36 -6.43 -35.83
N ALA A 31 15.34 -6.27 -36.67
CA ALA A 31 14.04 -6.87 -36.49
C ALA A 31 14.21 -8.39 -36.50
N GLY A 32 14.42 -8.97 -35.30
CA GLY A 32 14.07 -10.36 -35.05
C GLY A 32 12.56 -10.54 -35.29
N PRO A 33 12.11 -11.76 -35.61
CA PRO A 33 10.72 -11.98 -36.00
C PRO A 33 9.77 -11.49 -34.90
N ALA A 34 8.97 -10.49 -35.25
CA ALA A 34 7.80 -10.08 -34.48
C ALA A 34 6.77 -11.22 -34.55
N ASN A 35 6.69 -12.03 -33.51
CA ASN A 35 5.50 -12.74 -32.99
C ASN A 35 5.89 -13.96 -32.15
N ALA A 36 6.26 -13.72 -30.90
CA ALA A 36 5.94 -14.66 -29.83
C ALA A 36 4.97 -13.92 -28.90
N GLN A 37 3.69 -13.88 -29.28
CA GLN A 37 2.65 -13.30 -28.46
C GLN A 37 2.56 -14.10 -27.15
N GLN A 38 3.02 -13.47 -26.06
CA GLN A 38 3.11 -14.09 -24.74
C GLN A 38 1.71 -14.41 -24.19
N LEU A 39 1.42 -15.70 -24.03
CA LEU A 39 0.36 -16.16 -23.15
C LEU A 39 0.70 -15.68 -21.72
N GLN A 40 -0.19 -14.89 -21.11
CA GLN A 40 -0.02 -14.39 -19.75
C GLN A 40 -1.18 -14.87 -18.87
N ILE A 41 -0.86 -15.48 -17.73
CA ILE A 41 -1.86 -15.88 -16.74
C ILE A 41 -1.79 -14.93 -15.55
N HIS A 42 -2.93 -14.35 -15.22
CA HIS A 42 -3.13 -13.52 -14.04
C HIS A 42 -3.90 -14.29 -12.97
N GLY A 43 -3.41 -14.22 -11.75
CA GLY A 43 -4.05 -14.81 -10.57
C GLY A 43 -5.26 -14.01 -10.11
N ILE A 44 -5.91 -14.52 -9.05
CA ILE A 44 -7.16 -13.95 -8.54
C ILE A 44 -7.04 -12.53 -7.97
N SER A 45 -5.85 -12.09 -7.56
CA SER A 45 -5.60 -10.74 -7.03
C SER A 45 -5.74 -9.64 -8.08
N HIS A 46 -5.78 -9.99 -9.37
CA HIS A 46 -6.01 -9.05 -10.47
C HIS A 46 -7.49 -8.77 -10.76
N TRP A 47 -8.41 -9.49 -10.10
CA TRP A 47 -9.84 -9.21 -10.24
C TRP A 47 -10.20 -7.94 -9.47
N GLN A 48 -10.74 -6.95 -10.19
CA GLN A 48 -11.36 -5.77 -9.63
C GLN A 48 -12.85 -6.04 -9.42
N ILE A 49 -13.26 -6.20 -8.17
CA ILE A 49 -14.66 -6.44 -7.83
C ILE A 49 -15.32 -5.14 -7.40
N TYR A 50 -16.51 -4.88 -7.92
CA TYR A 50 -17.23 -3.63 -7.69
C TYR A 50 -18.72 -3.88 -7.41
N GLY A 51 -19.34 -2.94 -6.71
CA GLY A 51 -20.79 -2.94 -6.42
C GLY A 51 -21.26 -4.01 -5.43
N THR A 52 -20.37 -4.91 -4.98
CA THR A 52 -20.68 -6.03 -4.08
C THR A 52 -19.49 -6.39 -3.20
N THR A 53 -19.65 -7.41 -2.35
CA THR A 53 -18.62 -7.95 -1.48
C THR A 53 -17.93 -9.17 -2.09
N THR A 54 -16.67 -9.34 -1.73
CA THR A 54 -15.82 -10.47 -2.12
C THR A 54 -15.50 -11.36 -0.95
N ALA A 55 -15.09 -12.59 -1.27
CA ALA A 55 -14.32 -13.43 -0.36
C ALA A 55 -13.20 -14.14 -1.13
N TYR A 56 -11.96 -14.00 -0.66
CA TYR A 56 -10.83 -14.76 -1.18
C TYR A 56 -10.73 -16.12 -0.51
N GLY A 57 -10.30 -17.13 -1.27
CA GLY A 57 -10.19 -18.50 -0.78
C GLY A 57 -9.27 -19.36 -1.64
N HIS A 58 -9.27 -20.65 -1.32
CA HIS A 58 -8.42 -21.64 -1.97
C HIS A 58 -9.20 -22.92 -2.33
N ASP A 59 -9.02 -23.42 -3.54
CA ASP A 59 -9.56 -24.69 -4.05
C ASP A 59 -8.50 -25.39 -4.92
N GLY A 60 -8.03 -26.57 -4.51
CA GLY A 60 -6.99 -27.31 -5.23
C GLY A 60 -7.40 -27.79 -6.64
N LYS A 61 -8.67 -27.63 -7.03
CA LYS A 61 -9.18 -27.99 -8.36
C LYS A 61 -9.02 -26.90 -9.41
N VAL A 62 -8.70 -25.67 -9.01
CA VAL A 62 -8.47 -24.56 -9.94
C VAL A 62 -6.96 -24.32 -10.10
N PRO A 63 -6.45 -24.00 -11.31
CA PRO A 63 -5.05 -23.68 -11.50
C PRO A 63 -4.56 -22.59 -10.54
N GLY A 64 -3.41 -22.81 -9.92
CA GLY A 64 -2.85 -21.91 -8.90
C GLY A 64 -3.60 -21.88 -7.57
N GLY A 65 -4.71 -22.61 -7.40
CA GLY A 65 -5.42 -22.79 -6.15
C GLY A 65 -6.27 -21.60 -5.69
N GLY A 66 -5.95 -20.36 -6.08
CA GLY A 66 -6.68 -19.17 -5.64
C GLY A 66 -8.08 -19.04 -6.24
N THR A 67 -9.04 -18.64 -5.40
CA THR A 67 -10.43 -18.34 -5.80
C THR A 67 -10.89 -16.99 -5.26
N VAL A 68 -11.69 -16.26 -6.05
CA VAL A 68 -12.46 -15.10 -5.56
C VAL A 68 -13.95 -15.36 -5.73
N ALA A 69 -14.68 -15.41 -4.61
CA ALA A 69 -16.13 -15.49 -4.60
C ALA A 69 -16.72 -14.09 -4.64
N VAL A 70 -17.62 -13.86 -5.60
CA VAL A 70 -18.33 -12.61 -5.79
C VAL A 70 -19.79 -12.83 -5.43
N ARG A 71 -20.20 -12.23 -4.31
CA ARG A 71 -21.57 -12.39 -3.82
C ARG A 71 -22.54 -11.63 -4.71
N PRO A 72 -23.70 -12.21 -5.02
CA PRO A 72 -24.70 -11.51 -5.80
C PRO A 72 -25.28 -10.39 -4.95
N ARG A 73 -25.37 -9.20 -5.53
CA ARG A 73 -26.16 -8.10 -5.00
C ARG A 73 -27.19 -7.73 -6.04
N MET A 74 -28.32 -8.42 -6.00
CA MET A 74 -29.44 -8.09 -6.87
C MET A 74 -29.94 -6.69 -6.53
N ALA A 75 -29.71 -5.76 -7.45
CA ALA A 75 -30.30 -4.44 -7.43
C ALA A 75 -31.34 -4.35 -8.57
N PRO A 76 -32.53 -3.78 -8.34
CA PRO A 76 -33.43 -3.45 -9.44
C PRO A 76 -32.70 -2.50 -10.40
N GLY A 77 -32.45 -2.92 -11.63
CA GLY A 77 -31.70 -2.12 -12.61
C GLY A 77 -30.66 -2.91 -13.40
N GLU A 78 -29.73 -2.18 -13.99
CA GLU A 78 -28.85 -2.63 -15.07
C GLU A 78 -27.81 -3.70 -14.61
N PRO A 79 -27.44 -4.67 -15.48
CA PRO A 79 -26.51 -5.78 -15.14
C PRO A 79 -25.14 -5.38 -14.58
N TRP A 80 -24.69 -4.15 -14.83
CA TRP A 80 -23.38 -3.62 -14.46
C TRP A 80 -23.37 -2.90 -13.10
N THR A 81 -24.42 -3.00 -12.30
CA THR A 81 -24.44 -2.45 -10.93
C THR A 81 -23.46 -3.14 -9.98
N SER A 82 -23.09 -4.39 -10.26
CA SER A 82 -21.99 -5.10 -9.61
C SER A 82 -21.34 -6.07 -10.58
N GLY A 83 -20.13 -6.53 -10.29
CA GLY A 83 -19.42 -7.45 -11.16
C GLY A 83 -17.94 -7.59 -10.84
N ALA A 84 -17.25 -8.28 -11.74
CA ALA A 84 -15.81 -8.46 -11.73
C ALA A 84 -15.22 -7.94 -13.04
N GLY A 85 -14.10 -7.23 -12.95
CA GLY A 85 -13.31 -6.79 -14.09
C GLY A 85 -11.87 -7.27 -13.96
N MET A 86 -11.20 -7.53 -15.09
CA MET A 86 -9.75 -7.70 -15.12
C MET A 86 -9.19 -6.97 -16.33
N ALA A 87 -8.19 -6.12 -16.11
CA ALA A 87 -7.53 -5.41 -17.20
C ALA A 87 -6.88 -6.40 -18.18
N VAL A 88 -7.07 -6.19 -19.48
CA VAL A 88 -6.35 -6.98 -20.48
C VAL A 88 -4.92 -6.42 -20.59
N PRO A 89 -3.88 -7.25 -20.46
CA PRO A 89 -2.50 -6.79 -20.41
C PRO A 89 -2.02 -6.27 -21.76
N GLY A 90 -1.27 -5.17 -21.72
CA GLY A 90 -0.63 -4.55 -22.88
C GLY A 90 -1.57 -3.79 -23.81
N GLU A 91 -0.99 -3.14 -24.81
CA GLU A 91 -1.73 -2.48 -25.88
C GLU A 91 -2.41 -3.49 -26.79
N ILE A 92 -3.44 -3.05 -27.51
CA ILE A 92 -4.18 -3.86 -28.49
C ILE A 92 -4.21 -3.09 -29.80
N ALA A 93 -3.75 -3.69 -30.88
CA ALA A 93 -3.84 -3.09 -32.20
C ALA A 93 -5.26 -3.22 -32.78
N SER A 94 -5.63 -2.30 -33.67
CA SER A 94 -6.86 -2.43 -34.44
C SER A 94 -6.84 -3.72 -35.27
N GLY A 95 -7.95 -4.46 -35.27
CA GLY A 95 -8.07 -5.76 -35.94
C GLY A 95 -7.39 -6.92 -35.21
N GLU A 96 -6.77 -6.69 -34.06
CA GLU A 96 -6.11 -7.75 -33.29
C GLU A 96 -7.14 -8.67 -32.62
N ARG A 97 -6.91 -9.99 -32.75
CA ARG A 97 -7.70 -11.01 -32.05
C ARG A 97 -7.20 -11.18 -30.63
N VAL A 98 -8.13 -11.16 -29.68
CA VAL A 98 -7.85 -11.29 -28.25
C VAL A 98 -8.77 -12.35 -27.67
N THR A 99 -8.19 -13.26 -26.89
CA THR A 99 -8.94 -14.29 -26.16
C THR A 99 -8.63 -14.20 -24.68
N ALA A 100 -9.67 -14.19 -23.85
CA ALA A 100 -9.55 -14.41 -22.41
C ALA A 100 -10.15 -15.77 -22.06
N ILE A 101 -9.36 -16.61 -21.40
CA ILE A 101 -9.79 -17.91 -20.89
C ILE A 101 -9.68 -17.88 -19.38
N PHE A 102 -10.77 -18.11 -18.66
CA PHE A 102 -10.77 -18.06 -17.21
C PHE A 102 -11.58 -19.18 -16.60
N TRP A 103 -11.27 -19.48 -15.34
CA TRP A 103 -12.01 -20.47 -14.58
C TRP A 103 -13.16 -19.81 -13.84
N ALA A 104 -14.34 -20.39 -13.93
CA ALA A 104 -15.52 -19.93 -13.19
C ALA A 104 -16.44 -21.09 -12.79
N ARG A 105 -17.19 -20.87 -11.72
CA ARG A 105 -18.35 -21.68 -11.32
C ARG A 105 -19.38 -20.80 -10.62
N ALA A 106 -20.58 -21.32 -10.41
CA ALA A 106 -21.62 -20.66 -9.65
C ALA A 106 -22.20 -21.60 -8.59
N ALA A 107 -22.59 -21.07 -7.43
CA ALA A 107 -23.16 -21.87 -6.34
C ALA A 107 -24.43 -22.63 -6.77
N ARG A 108 -25.15 -22.12 -7.76
CA ARG A 108 -26.29 -22.74 -8.44
C ARG A 108 -26.25 -22.42 -9.93
N PRO A 109 -26.92 -23.20 -10.81
CA PRO A 109 -26.98 -22.90 -12.23
C PRO A 109 -27.54 -21.50 -12.50
N ILE A 110 -26.77 -20.67 -13.21
CA ILE A 110 -27.15 -19.31 -13.61
C ILE A 110 -26.63 -19.00 -15.02
N ARG A 111 -27.16 -17.94 -15.63
CA ARG A 111 -26.62 -17.33 -16.85
C ARG A 111 -26.01 -15.98 -16.52
N VAL A 112 -24.79 -15.75 -17.00
CA VAL A 112 -24.08 -14.47 -16.85
C VAL A 112 -23.54 -14.03 -18.20
N THR A 113 -23.54 -12.73 -18.42
CA THR A 113 -22.85 -12.15 -19.59
C THR A 113 -21.37 -11.99 -19.25
N VAL A 114 -20.50 -12.30 -20.20
CA VAL A 114 -19.06 -12.05 -20.11
C VAL A 114 -18.63 -11.33 -21.37
N GLY A 115 -17.70 -10.39 -21.26
CA GLY A 115 -17.31 -9.56 -22.40
C GLY A 115 -15.87 -9.08 -22.36
N LEU A 116 -15.37 -8.72 -23.55
CA LEU A 116 -14.17 -7.92 -23.71
C LEU A 116 -14.59 -6.56 -24.25
N GLN A 117 -14.17 -5.51 -23.55
CA GLN A 117 -14.58 -4.15 -23.85
C GLN A 117 -13.46 -3.15 -23.57
N GLY A 118 -13.51 -2.02 -24.28
CA GLY A 118 -12.77 -0.82 -23.90
C GLY A 118 -13.32 -0.18 -22.61
N GLY A 119 -12.57 0.75 -22.06
CA GLY A 119 -12.98 1.65 -20.97
C GLY A 119 -13.67 2.91 -21.48
N GLU A 120 -13.85 3.87 -20.58
CA GLU A 120 -14.46 5.17 -20.88
C GLU A 120 -13.69 5.96 -21.96
N PRO A 121 -14.39 6.79 -22.76
CA PRO A 121 -15.85 7.03 -22.72
C PRO A 121 -16.68 6.07 -23.59
N ASP A 122 -16.04 5.32 -24.49
CA ASP A 122 -16.77 4.61 -25.56
C ASP A 122 -17.21 3.20 -25.17
N TYR A 123 -16.61 2.59 -24.13
CA TYR A 123 -16.84 1.22 -23.70
C TYR A 123 -16.94 0.22 -24.86
N ALA A 124 -16.11 0.41 -25.89
CA ALA A 124 -16.23 -0.28 -27.17
C ALA A 124 -16.17 -1.81 -26.95
N ARG A 125 -17.33 -2.47 -27.03
CA ARG A 125 -17.46 -3.91 -26.87
C ARG A 125 -16.97 -4.60 -28.14
N PHE A 126 -16.07 -5.55 -27.98
CA PHE A 126 -15.55 -6.30 -29.12
C PHE A 126 -15.70 -7.82 -28.96
N ALA A 127 -16.10 -8.29 -27.79
CA ALA A 127 -16.74 -9.58 -27.61
C ALA A 127 -17.76 -9.52 -26.47
N ALA A 128 -18.87 -10.24 -26.61
CA ALA A 128 -19.80 -10.52 -25.53
C ALA A 128 -20.43 -11.88 -25.78
N MET A 129 -20.59 -12.67 -24.72
CA MET A 129 -21.33 -13.93 -24.78
C MET A 129 -22.07 -14.18 -23.47
N GLU A 130 -23.13 -14.97 -23.54
CA GLU A 130 -23.80 -15.48 -22.36
C GLU A 130 -23.21 -16.85 -22.01
N VAL A 131 -22.94 -17.06 -20.72
CA VAL A 131 -22.32 -18.27 -20.20
C VAL A 131 -23.25 -18.89 -19.17
N ALA A 132 -23.56 -20.18 -19.36
CA ALA A 132 -24.25 -20.98 -18.35
C ALA A 132 -23.22 -21.53 -17.35
N LEU A 133 -23.18 -20.94 -16.16
CA LEU A 133 -22.33 -21.39 -15.06
C LEU A 133 -23.07 -22.41 -14.22
N THR A 134 -22.34 -23.42 -13.75
CA THR A 134 -22.83 -24.52 -12.92
C THR A 134 -22.01 -24.62 -11.63
N PRO A 135 -22.39 -25.49 -10.67
CA PRO A 135 -21.57 -25.78 -9.49
C PRO A 135 -20.19 -26.40 -9.79
N ALA A 136 -19.99 -26.97 -10.99
CA ALA A 136 -18.71 -27.50 -11.42
C ALA A 136 -17.82 -26.38 -11.97
N TRP A 137 -16.50 -26.50 -11.76
CA TRP A 137 -15.51 -25.63 -12.38
C TRP A 137 -15.53 -25.78 -13.91
N GLN A 138 -15.61 -24.66 -14.60
CA GLN A 138 -15.65 -24.57 -16.06
C GLN A 138 -14.60 -23.58 -16.56
N GLN A 139 -13.99 -23.89 -17.70
CA GLN A 139 -13.22 -22.91 -18.46
C GLN A 139 -14.16 -22.11 -19.36
N VAL A 140 -14.19 -20.81 -19.15
CA VAL A 140 -14.95 -19.85 -19.95
C VAL A 140 -13.97 -19.17 -20.90
N SER A 141 -14.28 -19.19 -22.20
CA SER A 141 -13.43 -18.60 -23.24
C SER A 141 -14.21 -17.53 -23.99
N VAL A 142 -13.76 -16.28 -23.95
CA VAL A 142 -14.31 -15.17 -24.72
C VAL A 142 -13.27 -14.65 -25.69
N THR A 143 -13.62 -14.59 -26.98
CA THR A 143 -12.73 -14.16 -28.05
C THR A 143 -13.38 -13.03 -28.84
N GLY A 144 -12.62 -11.98 -29.12
CA GLY A 144 -13.06 -10.85 -29.93
C GLY A 144 -11.95 -10.30 -30.82
N VAL A 145 -12.34 -9.47 -31.78
CA VAL A 145 -11.43 -8.73 -32.66
C VAL A 145 -11.57 -7.25 -32.33
N ALA A 146 -10.48 -6.62 -31.94
CA ALA A 146 -10.49 -5.22 -31.51
C ALA A 146 -10.93 -4.30 -32.67
N PRO A 147 -12.00 -3.49 -32.53
CA PRO A 147 -12.50 -2.63 -33.59
C PRO A 147 -11.59 -1.42 -33.85
N ARG A 148 -10.72 -1.10 -32.89
CA ARG A 148 -9.73 -0.03 -32.94
C ARG A 148 -8.55 -0.35 -32.02
N GLY A 149 -7.52 0.49 -32.06
CA GLY A 149 -6.43 0.41 -31.10
C GLY A 149 -6.88 0.77 -29.68
N PHE A 150 -6.30 0.07 -28.69
CA PHE A 150 -6.46 0.34 -27.27
C PHE A 150 -5.09 0.46 -26.59
N ALA A 151 -4.91 1.51 -25.80
CA ALA A 151 -3.70 1.71 -25.00
C ALA A 151 -3.71 0.77 -23.78
N THR A 152 -2.54 0.51 -23.20
CA THR A 152 -2.45 -0.33 -21.98
C THR A 152 -3.39 0.18 -20.89
N GLY A 153 -4.20 -0.72 -20.31
CA GLY A 153 -5.13 -0.39 -19.23
C GLY A 153 -6.47 0.21 -19.67
N SER A 154 -6.69 0.44 -20.96
CA SER A 154 -7.95 1.01 -21.48
C SER A 154 -9.00 -0.05 -21.86
N GLN A 155 -8.83 -1.29 -21.40
CA GLN A 155 -9.67 -2.41 -21.77
C GLN A 155 -9.74 -3.46 -20.65
N SER A 156 -10.82 -4.21 -20.61
CA SER A 156 -11.03 -5.24 -19.60
C SER A 156 -11.83 -6.43 -20.10
N LEU A 157 -11.58 -7.57 -19.47
CA LEU A 157 -12.55 -8.63 -19.30
C LEU A 157 -13.59 -8.16 -18.27
N SER A 158 -14.87 -8.20 -18.63
CA SER A 158 -15.98 -7.86 -17.76
C SER A 158 -16.89 -9.05 -17.52
N VAL A 159 -17.26 -9.24 -16.25
CA VAL A 159 -18.25 -10.23 -15.79
C VAL A 159 -19.27 -9.46 -14.93
N PRO A 160 -20.30 -8.85 -15.55
CA PRO A 160 -21.37 -8.20 -14.81
C PRO A 160 -22.21 -9.21 -14.03
N LEU A 161 -22.45 -8.92 -12.75
CA LEU A 161 -23.13 -9.81 -11.80
C LEU A 161 -24.31 -9.14 -11.09
N GLY A 162 -24.73 -7.93 -11.51
CA GLY A 162 -25.86 -7.21 -10.93
C GLY A 162 -27.20 -7.95 -10.98
N LEU A 163 -27.34 -8.88 -11.94
CA LEU A 163 -28.52 -9.75 -12.09
C LEU A 163 -28.28 -11.20 -11.69
N ALA A 164 -27.08 -11.55 -11.20
CA ALA A 164 -26.78 -12.92 -10.80
C ALA A 164 -27.63 -13.30 -9.58
N SER A 165 -28.33 -14.44 -9.65
CA SER A 165 -29.15 -14.96 -8.54
C SER A 165 -28.37 -15.90 -7.60
N ALA A 166 -27.09 -16.12 -7.87
CA ALA A 166 -26.21 -16.97 -7.08
C ALA A 166 -24.79 -16.41 -7.07
N GLU A 167 -24.02 -16.78 -6.05
CA GLU A 167 -22.59 -16.48 -5.94
C GLU A 167 -21.81 -17.08 -7.11
N VAL A 168 -20.92 -16.28 -7.68
CA VAL A 168 -20.00 -16.69 -8.74
C VAL A 168 -18.60 -16.74 -8.16
N VAL A 169 -17.90 -17.85 -8.40
CA VAL A 169 -16.52 -18.03 -7.96
C VAL A 169 -15.63 -18.00 -9.21
N LEU A 170 -14.64 -17.12 -9.20
CA LEU A 170 -13.70 -16.90 -10.29
C LEU A 170 -12.30 -17.39 -9.91
N GLY A 171 -11.59 -17.95 -10.88
CA GLY A 171 -10.20 -18.38 -10.79
C GLY A 171 -9.27 -17.51 -11.66
N PRO A 172 -8.10 -18.01 -12.05
CA PRO A 172 -7.15 -17.27 -12.87
C PRO A 172 -7.64 -17.09 -14.30
N VAL A 173 -7.07 -16.07 -14.96
CA VAL A 173 -7.37 -15.68 -16.35
C VAL A 173 -6.11 -15.77 -17.18
N ALA A 174 -6.17 -16.47 -18.31
CA ALA A 174 -5.17 -16.43 -19.36
C ALA A 174 -5.62 -15.45 -20.46
N PHE A 175 -4.77 -14.48 -20.79
CA PHE A 175 -4.96 -13.64 -21.97
C PHE A 175 -4.03 -14.11 -23.09
N LEU A 176 -4.62 -14.24 -24.28
CA LEU A 176 -3.93 -14.67 -25.50
C LEU A 176 -4.23 -13.70 -26.63
N ARG A 177 -3.26 -13.57 -27.53
CA ARG A 177 -3.38 -12.80 -28.76
C ARG A 177 -3.29 -13.75 -29.95
N GLY A 178 -3.98 -13.41 -31.05
CA GLY A 178 -3.99 -14.23 -32.26
C GLY A 178 -4.73 -15.57 -32.11
N ASP A 179 -4.24 -16.60 -32.78
CA ASP A 179 -4.83 -17.94 -32.78
C ASP A 179 -4.51 -18.69 -31.48
N VAL A 180 -5.50 -19.41 -30.96
CA VAL A 180 -5.43 -20.07 -29.65
C VAL A 180 -5.16 -21.56 -29.81
N GLU A 181 -3.97 -22.00 -29.41
CA GLU A 181 -3.62 -23.41 -29.31
C GLU A 181 -4.07 -23.99 -27.95
N ARG A 182 -5.07 -24.88 -27.95
CA ARG A 182 -5.66 -25.45 -26.72
C ARG A 182 -4.64 -26.15 -25.82
N THR A 183 -3.68 -26.85 -26.42
CA THR A 183 -2.58 -27.55 -25.73
C THR A 183 -1.64 -26.58 -25.02
N ALA A 184 -1.34 -25.42 -25.62
CA ALA A 184 -0.54 -24.38 -24.98
C ALA A 184 -1.26 -23.77 -23.77
N VAL A 185 -2.57 -23.52 -23.89
CA VAL A 185 -3.41 -23.04 -22.77
C VAL A 185 -3.43 -24.03 -21.62
N ALA A 186 -3.66 -25.31 -21.90
CA ALA A 186 -3.71 -26.35 -20.89
C ALA A 186 -2.38 -26.48 -20.14
N ARG A 187 -1.25 -26.46 -20.87
CA ARG A 187 0.10 -26.47 -20.27
C ARG A 187 0.32 -25.24 -19.40
N ALA A 188 -0.01 -24.06 -19.90
CA ALA A 188 0.19 -22.83 -19.15
C ALA A 188 -0.59 -22.81 -17.82
N PHE A 189 -1.85 -23.27 -17.80
CA PHE A 189 -2.59 -23.40 -16.56
C PHE A 189 -2.01 -24.49 -15.64
N ALA A 190 -1.56 -25.62 -16.16
CA ALA A 190 -0.94 -26.66 -15.35
C ALA A 190 0.35 -26.17 -14.66
N ASP A 191 1.12 -25.34 -15.36
CA ASP A 191 2.37 -24.76 -14.87
C ASP A 191 2.16 -23.47 -14.06
N PHE A 192 0.93 -22.94 -14.04
CA PHE A 192 0.62 -21.68 -13.36
C PHE A 192 0.85 -21.79 -11.85
N ARG A 193 1.76 -20.95 -11.34
CA ARG A 193 2.00 -20.75 -9.92
C ARG A 193 1.86 -19.25 -9.64
N PRO A 194 0.79 -18.80 -8.98
CA PRO A 194 0.64 -17.38 -8.65
C PRO A 194 1.70 -16.99 -7.61
N PRO A 195 2.17 -15.74 -7.57
CA PRO A 195 3.15 -15.31 -6.56
C PRO A 195 2.62 -15.45 -5.13
N GLU A 196 1.30 -15.41 -4.96
CA GLU A 196 0.63 -15.54 -3.67
C GLU A 196 -0.73 -16.26 -3.78
N ILE A 197 -1.21 -16.73 -2.62
CA ILE A 197 -2.59 -17.12 -2.39
C ILE A 197 -3.20 -16.15 -1.37
N ALA A 198 -4.26 -15.45 -1.75
CA ALA A 198 -5.04 -14.61 -0.84
C ALA A 198 -6.15 -15.43 -0.17
N ILE A 199 -6.31 -15.28 1.14
CA ILE A 199 -7.32 -15.96 1.95
C ILE A 199 -7.99 -14.95 2.87
N ASP A 200 -9.33 -14.88 2.86
CA ASP A 200 -10.07 -14.09 3.83
C ASP A 200 -9.89 -14.63 5.24
N VAL A 201 -9.66 -13.75 6.21
CA VAL A 201 -9.62 -14.08 7.63
C VAL A 201 -10.61 -13.22 8.42
N ARG A 202 -11.11 -13.78 9.52
CA ARG A 202 -12.00 -13.11 10.46
C ARG A 202 -11.35 -13.12 11.82
N VAL A 203 -11.05 -11.94 12.35
CA VAL A 203 -10.32 -11.74 13.60
C VAL A 203 -11.28 -11.23 14.66
N PRO A 204 -11.59 -12.02 15.69
CA PRO A 204 -12.29 -11.51 16.86
C PRO A 204 -11.41 -10.50 17.59
N SER A 205 -11.87 -9.25 17.71
CA SER A 205 -11.12 -8.18 18.40
C SER A 205 -11.69 -7.86 19.78
N ALA A 206 -13.01 -7.78 19.88
CA ALA A 206 -13.75 -7.51 21.11
C ALA A 206 -15.12 -8.19 21.03
N PRO A 207 -15.89 -8.28 22.13
CA PRO A 207 -17.25 -8.82 22.08
C PRO A 207 -18.09 -8.13 20.99
N GLY A 208 -18.57 -8.91 20.03
CA GLY A 208 -19.36 -8.42 18.88
C GLY A 208 -18.56 -7.70 17.78
N VAL A 209 -17.24 -7.57 17.91
CA VAL A 209 -16.36 -6.92 16.92
C VAL A 209 -15.48 -7.97 16.24
N ILE A 210 -15.71 -8.14 14.94
CA ILE A 210 -14.94 -9.00 14.05
C ILE A 210 -14.28 -8.14 12.99
N LEU A 211 -12.95 -8.16 12.93
CA LEU A 211 -12.19 -7.52 11.86
C LEU A 211 -12.11 -8.45 10.65
N ALA A 212 -12.37 -7.92 9.46
CA ALA A 212 -12.16 -8.61 8.20
C ALA A 212 -10.74 -8.36 7.71
N GLY A 213 -10.01 -9.43 7.40
CA GLY A 213 -8.66 -9.35 6.85
C GLY A 213 -8.47 -10.21 5.62
N THR A 214 -7.36 -9.97 4.94
CA THR A 214 -6.84 -10.82 3.87
C THR A 214 -5.44 -11.26 4.28
N LEU A 215 -5.23 -12.57 4.40
CA LEU A 215 -3.89 -13.14 4.52
C LEU A 215 -3.38 -13.49 3.13
N HIS A 216 -2.24 -12.91 2.77
CA HIS A 216 -1.48 -13.21 1.57
C HIS A 216 -0.39 -14.21 1.93
N LEU A 217 -0.52 -15.43 1.42
CA LEU A 217 0.43 -16.51 1.61
C LEU A 217 1.39 -16.58 0.41
N PRO A 218 2.71 -16.69 0.63
CA PRO A 218 3.68 -16.95 -0.43
C PRO A 218 3.39 -18.27 -1.14
N THR A 219 3.70 -18.37 -2.43
CA THR A 219 3.83 -19.68 -3.10
C THR A 219 5.25 -19.88 -3.62
N GLY A 220 5.63 -21.14 -3.88
CA GLY A 220 6.99 -21.46 -4.35
C GLY A 220 8.07 -21.45 -3.26
N HIS A 221 7.69 -21.16 -2.00
CA HIS A 221 8.58 -21.15 -0.83
C HIS A 221 8.31 -22.31 0.15
N GLY A 222 7.79 -23.43 -0.36
CA GLY A 222 7.36 -24.58 0.45
C GLY A 222 5.93 -24.43 1.00
N SER A 223 5.56 -25.25 1.98
CA SER A 223 4.22 -25.30 2.56
C SER A 223 4.04 -24.44 3.82
N GLY A 224 5.06 -23.65 4.20
CA GLY A 224 5.11 -22.95 5.47
C GLY A 224 5.57 -23.86 6.63
N PRO A 225 5.44 -23.40 7.89
CA PRO A 225 4.86 -22.11 8.29
C PRO A 225 5.72 -20.92 7.86
N PHE A 226 5.08 -19.83 7.44
CA PHE A 226 5.74 -18.63 6.92
C PHE A 226 5.91 -17.55 7.99
N PRO A 227 7.02 -16.79 7.98
CA PRO A 227 7.06 -15.53 8.75
C PRO A 227 5.96 -14.59 8.25
N LEU A 228 5.49 -13.69 9.11
CA LEU A 228 4.35 -12.83 8.83
C LEU A 228 4.67 -11.35 9.06
N ALA A 229 4.22 -10.48 8.16
CA ALA A 229 4.07 -9.05 8.41
C ALA A 229 2.59 -8.67 8.57
N VAL A 230 2.24 -8.07 9.72
CA VAL A 230 0.92 -7.46 9.92
C VAL A 230 0.99 -5.99 9.52
N LEU A 231 0.16 -5.59 8.55
CA LEU A 231 0.15 -4.28 7.92
C LEU A 231 -0.93 -3.40 8.56
N ILE A 232 -0.53 -2.26 9.12
CA ILE A 232 -1.39 -1.39 9.93
C ILE A 232 -1.53 -0.03 9.24
N GLN A 233 -2.77 0.29 8.84
CA GLN A 233 -3.11 1.50 8.09
C GLN A 233 -2.99 2.80 8.91
N GLY A 234 -2.82 3.91 8.20
CA GLY A 234 -2.78 5.27 8.75
C GLY A 234 -4.11 5.81 9.27
N HIS A 235 -4.12 7.08 9.66
CA HIS A 235 -5.25 7.79 10.28
C HIS A 235 -6.51 7.76 9.39
N GLY A 236 -7.69 7.72 10.01
CA GLY A 236 -8.97 7.73 9.32
C GLY A 236 -9.56 6.33 9.06
N PRO A 237 -10.79 6.31 8.49
CA PRO A 237 -11.62 5.11 8.30
C PRO A 237 -11.12 4.22 7.15
N ASN A 238 -9.86 3.78 7.24
CA ASN A 238 -9.18 3.03 6.18
C ASN A 238 -9.48 1.53 6.27
N GLY A 239 -9.67 0.91 5.09
CA GLY A 239 -9.79 -0.53 4.91
C GLY A 239 -8.49 -1.16 4.39
N ARG A 240 -8.58 -2.39 3.88
CA ARG A 240 -7.54 -3.07 3.09
C ARG A 240 -7.17 -2.33 1.80
N GLY A 241 -6.02 -2.68 1.20
CA GLY A 241 -5.55 -2.17 -0.09
C GLY A 241 -4.51 -1.05 -0.02
N GLY A 242 -3.99 -0.71 1.16
CA GLY A 242 -3.03 0.39 1.33
C GLY A 242 -1.56 0.04 1.10
N PHE A 243 -1.23 -1.25 0.96
CA PHE A 243 0.15 -1.76 0.91
C PHE A 243 0.46 -2.67 -0.30
N PRO A 244 -0.09 -2.43 -1.51
CA PRO A 244 -0.05 -3.42 -2.59
C PRO A 244 1.37 -3.83 -3.01
N GLU A 245 2.27 -2.86 -3.22
CA GLU A 245 3.65 -3.14 -3.65
C GLU A 245 4.50 -3.76 -2.53
N ILE A 246 4.20 -3.44 -1.26
CA ILE A 246 4.85 -4.08 -0.12
C ILE A 246 4.40 -5.54 -0.04
N ILE A 247 3.09 -5.83 -0.06
CA ILE A 247 2.56 -7.21 -0.03
C ILE A 247 3.19 -8.06 -1.13
N LYS A 248 3.20 -7.55 -2.37
CA LYS A 248 3.81 -8.22 -3.52
C LYS A 248 5.28 -8.52 -3.31
N ARG A 249 6.03 -7.59 -2.72
CA ARG A 249 7.45 -7.80 -2.39
C ARG A 249 7.61 -8.86 -1.29
N LEU A 250 6.79 -8.82 -0.25
CA LEU A 250 6.88 -9.76 0.87
C LEU A 250 6.54 -11.19 0.44
N THR A 251 5.48 -11.39 -0.34
CA THR A 251 5.10 -12.73 -0.80
C THR A 251 6.12 -13.32 -1.78
N ALA A 252 6.75 -12.49 -2.62
CA ALA A 252 7.88 -12.90 -3.45
C ALA A 252 9.15 -13.26 -2.65
N ASP A 253 9.26 -12.79 -1.40
CA ASP A 253 10.38 -13.07 -0.50
C ASP A 253 10.08 -14.26 0.45
N GLY A 254 8.94 -14.93 0.29
CA GLY A 254 8.53 -16.01 1.20
C GLY A 254 7.98 -15.55 2.54
N ILE A 255 7.54 -14.29 2.64
CA ILE A 255 6.97 -13.68 3.84
C ILE A 255 5.46 -13.47 3.63
N ALA A 256 4.64 -14.04 4.51
CA ALA A 256 3.20 -13.81 4.49
C ALA A 256 2.87 -12.38 4.93
N ALA A 257 1.76 -11.84 4.44
CA ALA A 257 1.29 -10.51 4.81
C ALA A 257 -0.18 -10.54 5.21
N LEU A 258 -0.53 -9.88 6.32
CA LEU A 258 -1.90 -9.64 6.73
C LEU A 258 -2.23 -8.16 6.59
N GLU A 259 -3.26 -7.85 5.83
CA GLU A 259 -3.96 -6.57 5.92
C GLU A 259 -5.39 -6.77 6.42
N TYR A 260 -5.98 -5.74 7.05
CA TYR A 260 -7.32 -5.82 7.59
C TYR A 260 -8.06 -4.48 7.53
N ASP A 261 -9.38 -4.57 7.44
CA ASP A 261 -10.25 -3.41 7.55
C ASP A 261 -10.33 -2.99 9.01
N LYS A 262 -10.14 -1.70 9.32
CA LYS A 262 -10.37 -1.20 10.68
C LYS A 262 -11.80 -1.49 11.15
N ARG A 263 -12.03 -1.50 12.46
CA ARG A 263 -13.37 -1.69 13.04
C ARG A 263 -14.41 -0.76 12.37
N GLY A 264 -15.58 -1.31 12.06
CA GLY A 264 -16.67 -0.59 11.38
C GLY A 264 -16.38 -0.16 9.94
N ILE A 265 -15.23 -0.52 9.36
CA ILE A 265 -14.85 -0.21 7.98
C ILE A 265 -14.94 -1.46 7.11
N GLY A 266 -15.29 -1.28 5.83
CA GLY A 266 -15.29 -2.36 4.85
C GLY A 266 -16.19 -3.52 5.29
N GLN A 267 -15.59 -4.70 5.47
CA GLN A 267 -16.30 -5.90 5.92
C GLN A 267 -16.15 -6.19 7.43
N SER A 268 -15.48 -5.30 8.18
CA SER A 268 -15.38 -5.38 9.65
C SER A 268 -16.67 -4.93 10.31
N THR A 269 -17.02 -5.56 11.44
CA THR A 269 -18.18 -5.15 12.25
C THR A 269 -17.80 -4.06 13.26
N GLY A 270 -18.79 -3.56 14.01
CA GLY A 270 -18.61 -2.53 15.02
C GLY A 270 -18.69 -1.11 14.46
N THR A 271 -18.22 -0.15 15.24
CA THR A 271 -18.23 1.28 14.90
C THR A 271 -16.82 1.81 14.85
N TYR A 272 -16.50 2.57 13.80
CA TYR A 272 -15.25 3.30 13.70
C TYR A 272 -15.26 4.49 14.66
N GLU A 273 -14.22 4.58 15.49
CA GLU A 273 -13.93 5.73 16.32
C GLU A 273 -12.43 5.98 16.23
N GLU A 274 -12.04 7.25 16.16
CA GLU A 274 -10.63 7.64 16.13
C GLU A 274 -10.01 7.57 17.54
N ASN A 275 -9.93 6.34 18.07
CA ASN A 275 -9.47 6.04 19.41
C ASN A 275 -8.26 5.12 19.35
N ILE A 276 -7.08 5.69 19.59
CA ILE A 276 -5.81 4.98 19.42
C ILE A 276 -5.70 3.69 20.25
N GLU A 277 -6.21 3.68 21.49
CA GLU A 277 -6.16 2.48 22.35
C GLU A 277 -7.01 1.34 21.79
N ARG A 278 -8.19 1.67 21.23
CA ARG A 278 -9.04 0.67 20.56
C ARG A 278 -8.38 0.11 19.30
N LEU A 279 -7.70 0.97 18.54
CA LEU A 279 -6.98 0.58 17.33
C LEU A 279 -5.72 -0.24 17.65
N ILE A 280 -5.05 0.03 18.78
CA ILE A 280 -3.96 -0.80 19.31
C ILE A 280 -4.49 -2.18 19.69
N ALA A 281 -5.63 -2.26 20.38
CA ALA A 281 -6.26 -3.53 20.73
C ALA A 281 -6.66 -4.35 19.48
N ASP A 282 -7.17 -3.68 18.43
CA ASP A 282 -7.48 -4.31 17.14
C ASP A 282 -6.24 -4.94 16.49
N ALA A 283 -5.14 -4.19 16.43
CA ALA A 283 -3.88 -4.68 15.87
C ALA A 283 -3.31 -5.85 16.70
N ALA A 284 -3.36 -5.77 18.03
CA ALA A 284 -2.95 -6.86 18.90
C ALA A 284 -3.81 -8.12 18.71
N ALA A 285 -5.11 -7.97 18.52
CA ALA A 285 -6.00 -9.10 18.22
C ALA A 285 -5.67 -9.75 16.86
N ALA A 286 -5.32 -8.94 15.85
CA ALA A 286 -4.89 -9.45 14.55
C ALA A 286 -3.60 -10.28 14.67
N VAL A 287 -2.61 -9.81 15.44
CA VAL A 287 -1.40 -10.58 15.77
C VAL A 287 -1.76 -11.89 16.46
N ALA A 288 -2.57 -11.83 17.53
CA ALA A 288 -2.94 -12.99 18.32
C ALA A 288 -3.67 -14.06 17.48
N ALA A 289 -4.59 -13.64 16.62
CA ALA A 289 -5.31 -14.55 15.72
C ALA A 289 -4.37 -15.19 14.69
N MET A 290 -3.45 -14.43 14.10
CA MET A 290 -2.52 -14.99 13.12
C MET A 290 -1.49 -15.92 13.73
N ARG A 291 -1.06 -15.67 14.97
CA ARG A 291 -0.14 -16.55 15.71
C ARG A 291 -0.66 -17.98 15.87
N GLN A 292 -1.98 -18.18 15.83
CA GLN A 292 -2.62 -19.50 15.95
C GLN A 292 -2.83 -20.23 14.63
N ARG A 293 -2.46 -19.62 13.49
CA ARG A 293 -2.67 -20.20 12.17
C ARG A 293 -1.55 -21.19 11.83
N PRO A 294 -1.85 -22.40 11.35
CA PRO A 294 -0.83 -23.39 10.99
C PRO A 294 0.06 -22.94 9.82
N GLU A 295 -0.43 -22.03 8.97
CA GLU A 295 0.36 -21.48 7.87
C GLU A 295 1.38 -20.42 8.31
N ILE A 296 1.29 -19.93 9.56
CA ILE A 296 2.09 -18.83 10.08
C ILE A 296 3.05 -19.33 11.15
N ASP A 297 4.31 -18.90 11.03
CA ASP A 297 5.30 -19.06 12.08
C ASP A 297 5.08 -17.99 13.14
N GLY A 298 4.35 -18.37 14.19
CA GLY A 298 3.97 -17.47 15.28
C GLY A 298 5.13 -16.82 16.03
N SER A 299 6.36 -17.32 15.86
CA SER A 299 7.59 -16.76 16.45
C SER A 299 8.26 -15.69 15.58
N ARG A 300 7.84 -15.56 14.32
CA ARG A 300 8.43 -14.63 13.33
C ARG A 300 7.37 -13.68 12.78
N ILE A 301 6.76 -12.91 13.67
CA ILE A 301 5.77 -11.88 13.33
C ILE A 301 6.39 -10.49 13.40
N ALA A 302 6.30 -9.75 12.31
CA ALA A 302 6.66 -8.35 12.18
C ALA A 302 5.42 -7.46 12.12
N LEU A 303 5.55 -6.21 12.56
CA LEU A 303 4.52 -5.18 12.41
C LEU A 303 5.03 -4.09 11.46
N VAL A 304 4.25 -3.75 10.44
CA VAL A 304 4.56 -2.66 9.50
C VAL A 304 3.41 -1.67 9.53
N GLY A 305 3.68 -0.48 10.05
CA GLY A 305 2.66 0.54 10.24
C GLY A 305 2.94 1.81 9.45
N GLN A 306 1.94 2.36 8.77
CA GLN A 306 2.02 3.65 8.08
C GLN A 306 1.30 4.74 8.89
N SER A 307 1.91 5.92 9.05
CA SER A 307 1.31 7.07 9.75
C SER A 307 0.85 6.70 11.16
N GLN A 308 -0.45 6.79 11.47
CA GLN A 308 -1.02 6.29 12.72
C GLN A 308 -0.66 4.82 12.99
N GLY A 309 -0.62 3.97 11.97
CA GLY A 309 -0.13 2.59 12.08
C GLY A 309 1.31 2.52 12.57
N GLY A 310 2.15 3.49 12.20
CA GLY A 310 3.53 3.63 12.68
C GLY A 310 3.64 4.04 14.15
N VAL A 311 2.55 4.49 14.76
CA VAL A 311 2.41 4.71 16.22
C VAL A 311 1.83 3.46 16.89
N ILE A 312 0.83 2.82 16.26
CA ILE A 312 0.19 1.60 16.76
C ILE A 312 1.17 0.43 16.84
N ALA A 313 1.99 0.23 15.81
CA ALA A 313 2.92 -0.90 15.73
C ALA A 313 3.91 -0.95 16.91
N PRO A 314 4.62 0.14 17.26
CA PRO A 314 5.44 0.18 18.47
C PRO A 314 4.67 -0.11 19.76
N ALA A 315 3.45 0.44 19.90
CA ALA A 315 2.63 0.23 21.09
C ALA A 315 2.26 -1.26 21.29
N VAL A 316 1.90 -1.96 20.20
CA VAL A 316 1.62 -3.40 20.23
C VAL A 316 2.87 -4.18 20.59
N ALA A 317 4.02 -3.87 19.97
CA ALA A 317 5.27 -4.57 20.24
C ALA A 317 5.83 -4.30 21.65
N ALA A 318 5.55 -3.13 22.24
CA ALA A 318 5.92 -2.83 23.62
C ALA A 318 5.13 -3.67 24.63
N ALA A 319 3.86 -4.00 24.30
CA ALA A 319 3.01 -4.87 25.09
C ALA A 319 3.25 -6.37 24.81
N ASP A 320 3.76 -6.72 23.63
CA ASP A 320 4.10 -8.09 23.24
C ASP A 320 5.58 -8.19 22.79
N PRO A 321 6.51 -8.52 23.71
CA PRO A 321 7.93 -8.60 23.41
C PRO A 321 8.31 -9.78 22.49
N THR A 322 7.35 -10.64 22.11
CA THR A 322 7.59 -11.74 21.16
C THR A 322 7.51 -11.31 19.70
N ILE A 323 7.11 -10.05 19.42
CA ILE A 323 7.19 -9.46 18.09
C ILE A 323 8.66 -9.43 17.63
N ALA A 324 8.92 -9.95 16.43
CA ALA A 324 10.26 -10.09 15.90
C ALA A 324 10.86 -8.75 15.45
N THR A 325 10.05 -7.85 14.87
CA THR A 325 10.49 -6.50 14.45
C THR A 325 9.32 -5.56 14.19
N VAL A 326 9.61 -4.25 14.24
CA VAL A 326 8.68 -3.18 13.90
C VAL A 326 9.26 -2.31 12.77
N ILE A 327 8.44 -1.99 11.78
CA ILE A 327 8.71 -0.95 10.79
C ILE A 327 7.66 0.16 10.94
N ALA A 328 8.10 1.37 11.27
CA ALA A 328 7.27 2.57 11.37
C ALA A 328 7.52 3.49 10.16
N LEU A 329 6.56 3.58 9.26
CA LEU A 329 6.60 4.40 8.05
C LEU A 329 5.84 5.70 8.28
N ALA A 330 6.55 6.83 8.29
CA ALA A 330 5.98 8.15 8.60
C ALA A 330 5.17 8.17 9.91
N GLY A 331 5.61 7.41 10.93
CA GLY A 331 5.01 7.45 12.26
C GLY A 331 5.44 8.70 13.03
N SER A 332 4.50 9.41 13.64
CA SER A 332 4.82 10.55 14.49
C SER A 332 5.67 10.14 15.69
N VAL A 333 6.63 10.97 16.11
CA VAL A 333 7.50 10.68 17.25
C VAL A 333 7.41 11.78 18.29
N GLY A 334 6.63 11.50 19.33
CA GLY A 334 6.49 12.31 20.53
C GLY A 334 5.25 11.92 21.32
N ASP A 335 5.14 12.52 22.50
CA ASP A 335 4.13 12.15 23.47
C ASP A 335 3.23 13.35 23.83
N GLY A 336 1.96 13.04 24.07
CA GLY A 336 0.93 13.92 24.60
C GLY A 336 0.74 15.26 23.86
N LEU A 337 0.25 16.25 24.62
CA LEU A 337 0.05 17.61 24.12
C LEU A 337 1.34 18.31 23.65
N PRO A 338 2.53 18.11 24.27
CA PRO A 338 3.76 18.70 23.76
C PRO A 338 4.05 18.34 22.30
N TYR A 339 3.82 17.07 21.93
CA TYR A 339 3.92 16.65 20.54
C TYR A 339 2.89 17.36 19.67
N LEU A 340 1.61 17.30 20.04
CA LEU A 340 0.53 17.90 19.25
C LEU A 340 0.75 19.39 19.02
N ARG A 341 1.20 20.11 20.05
CA ARG A 341 1.57 21.52 19.97
C ARG A 341 2.64 21.76 18.90
N ARG A 342 3.71 20.95 18.91
CA ARG A 342 4.79 21.04 17.91
C ARG A 342 4.28 20.74 16.51
N ALA A 343 3.47 19.69 16.34
CA ALA A 343 2.93 19.28 15.05
C ALA A 343 2.05 20.38 14.41
N ILE A 344 1.08 20.93 15.16
CA ILE A 344 0.22 22.01 14.69
C ILE A 344 1.06 23.25 14.36
N TYR A 345 2.02 23.59 15.23
CA TYR A 345 2.92 24.71 14.99
C TYR A 345 3.71 24.56 13.68
N SER A 346 4.36 23.41 13.45
CA SER A 346 5.12 23.14 12.23
C SER A 346 4.25 23.19 10.98
N GLN A 347 3.04 22.60 11.00
CA GLN A 347 2.12 22.63 9.87
C GLN A 347 1.70 24.05 9.49
N MET A 348 1.38 24.90 10.47
CA MET A 348 1.03 26.30 10.20
C MET A 348 2.21 27.08 9.60
N LEU A 349 3.45 26.81 10.02
CA LEU A 349 4.61 27.44 9.40
C LEU A 349 4.84 26.98 7.96
N ILE A 350 4.66 25.69 7.68
CA ILE A 350 4.77 25.13 6.32
C ILE A 350 3.69 25.72 5.41
N ALA A 351 2.50 25.97 5.94
CA ALA A 351 1.43 26.68 5.23
C ALA A 351 1.72 28.19 5.00
N GLY A 352 2.89 28.69 5.40
CA GLY A 352 3.36 30.06 5.11
C GLY A 352 3.00 31.10 6.17
N TRP A 353 2.48 30.71 7.34
CA TRP A 353 2.08 31.65 8.37
C TRP A 353 3.27 32.20 9.17
N PRO A 354 3.31 33.51 9.50
CA PRO A 354 4.40 34.09 10.29
C PRO A 354 4.50 33.51 11.70
N LYS A 355 5.72 33.20 12.16
CA LYS A 355 5.97 32.65 13.51
C LYS A 355 5.36 33.46 14.65
N THR A 356 5.41 34.79 14.55
CA THR A 356 4.87 35.75 15.54
C THR A 356 3.35 35.63 15.71
N LYS A 357 2.67 35.18 14.67
CA LYS A 357 1.23 34.98 14.61
C LYS A 357 0.84 33.57 15.07
N VAL A 358 1.52 32.55 14.56
CA VAL A 358 1.18 31.14 14.84
C VAL A 358 1.27 30.79 16.34
N ARG A 359 2.31 31.26 17.04
CA ARG A 359 2.57 30.84 18.42
C ARG A 359 1.41 31.15 19.39
N PRO A 360 0.91 32.41 19.49
CA PRO A 360 -0.24 32.72 20.35
C PRO A 360 -1.51 31.90 20.05
N ALA A 361 -1.77 31.62 18.77
CA ALA A 361 -2.92 30.86 18.30
C ALA A 361 -2.82 29.39 18.75
N VAL A 362 -1.68 28.74 18.49
CA VAL A 362 -1.43 27.35 18.93
C VAL A 362 -1.46 27.22 20.44
N ASP A 363 -0.85 28.16 21.18
CA ASP A 363 -0.82 28.13 22.65
C ASP A 363 -2.25 28.25 23.23
N ALA A 364 -3.15 29.03 22.61
CA ALA A 364 -4.56 29.06 23.01
C ALA A 364 -5.29 27.74 22.73
N ALA A 365 -5.09 27.16 21.54
CA ALA A 365 -5.70 25.87 21.21
C ALA A 365 -5.27 24.78 22.18
N MET A 366 -3.99 24.76 22.58
CA MET A 366 -3.48 23.81 23.58
C MET A 366 -4.02 24.07 24.98
N THR A 367 -4.24 25.33 25.36
CA THR A 367 -4.86 25.70 26.64
C THR A 367 -6.30 25.20 26.70
N LEU A 368 -7.07 25.40 25.62
CA LEU A 368 -8.43 24.88 25.50
C LEU A 368 -8.44 23.35 25.60
N LEU A 369 -7.55 22.67 24.88
CA LEU A 369 -7.48 21.22 24.88
C LEU A 369 -7.11 20.66 26.28
N GLN A 370 -6.13 21.28 26.95
CA GLN A 370 -5.77 20.91 28.33
C GLN A 370 -6.94 21.10 29.29
N ALA A 371 -7.67 22.22 29.21
CA ALA A 371 -8.83 22.47 30.07
C ALA A 371 -9.93 21.41 29.90
N ARG A 372 -10.11 20.88 28.69
CA ARG A 372 -11.05 19.78 28.46
C ARG A 372 -10.58 18.46 29.04
N ILE A 373 -9.29 18.17 28.92
CA ILE A 373 -8.66 16.99 29.52
C ILE A 373 -8.78 17.04 31.05
N ASP A 374 -8.62 18.23 31.63
CA ASP A 374 -8.76 18.47 33.07
C ASP A 374 -10.23 18.48 33.55
N GLY A 375 -11.21 18.35 32.64
CA GLY A 375 -12.63 18.36 32.98
C GLY A 375 -13.15 19.69 33.53
N LYS A 376 -12.64 20.82 33.04
CA LYS A 376 -13.13 22.16 33.42
C LYS A 376 -14.60 22.34 33.01
N ASP A 377 -15.29 23.23 33.73
CA ASP A 377 -16.71 23.52 33.54
C ASP A 377 -17.01 24.19 32.19
N ALA A 378 -18.28 24.13 31.77
CA ALA A 378 -18.72 24.64 30.49
C ALA A 378 -18.41 26.13 30.28
N GLY A 379 -18.56 26.96 31.32
CA GLY A 379 -18.27 28.41 31.22
C GLY A 379 -16.80 28.68 30.97
N THR A 380 -15.90 27.95 31.66
CA THR A 380 -14.45 28.00 31.40
C THR A 380 -14.12 27.57 29.96
N ILE A 381 -14.73 26.48 29.48
CA ILE A 381 -14.50 25.98 28.11
C ILE A 381 -15.00 26.99 27.06
N GLU A 382 -16.17 27.59 27.26
CA GLU A 382 -16.73 28.61 26.36
C GLU A 382 -15.82 29.85 26.28
N ALA A 383 -15.34 30.33 27.43
CA ALA A 383 -14.42 31.47 27.48
C ALA A 383 -13.09 31.18 26.75
N LEU A 384 -12.51 30.00 26.98
CA LEU A 384 -11.29 29.57 26.27
C LEU A 384 -11.53 29.38 24.77
N ARG A 385 -12.69 28.85 24.37
CA ARG A 385 -13.06 28.70 22.97
C ARG A 385 -13.16 30.06 22.27
N ALA A 386 -13.76 31.06 22.91
CA ALA A 386 -13.81 32.43 22.40
C ALA A 386 -12.41 33.03 22.22
N ALA A 387 -11.51 32.82 23.19
CA ALA A 387 -10.12 33.29 23.11
C ALA A 387 -9.32 32.62 21.98
N VAL A 388 -9.60 31.35 21.66
CA VAL A 388 -9.01 30.68 20.49
C VAL A 388 -9.48 31.36 19.21
N ILE A 389 -10.79 31.60 19.07
CA ILE A 389 -11.36 32.25 17.87
C ILE A 389 -10.71 33.61 17.65
N GLU A 390 -10.67 34.46 18.68
CA GLU A 390 -10.08 35.80 18.60
C GLU A 390 -8.62 35.76 18.13
N ARG A 391 -7.81 34.84 18.68
CA ARG A 391 -6.39 34.72 18.33
C ARG A 391 -6.17 34.19 16.92
N PHE A 392 -7.00 33.25 16.45
CA PHE A 392 -6.92 32.77 15.08
C PHE A 392 -7.42 33.83 14.08
N GLU A 393 -8.45 34.59 14.42
CA GLU A 393 -8.91 35.74 13.61
C GLU A 393 -7.82 36.82 13.52
N ALA A 394 -7.17 37.16 14.63
CA ALA A 394 -6.09 38.16 14.69
C ALA A 394 -4.90 37.81 13.78
N VAL A 395 -4.69 36.54 13.49
CA VAL A 395 -3.61 36.11 12.59
C VAL A 395 -4.04 36.01 11.13
N GLY A 396 -5.34 35.99 10.85
CA GLY A 396 -5.92 36.03 9.51
C GLY A 396 -6.76 34.81 9.13
N PHE A 397 -7.10 33.91 10.06
CA PHE A 397 -8.01 32.79 9.77
C PHE A 397 -9.46 33.28 9.76
N PRO A 398 -10.25 32.97 8.72
CA PRO A 398 -11.69 33.25 8.72
C PRO A 398 -12.39 32.51 9.87
N ARG A 399 -13.29 33.17 10.60
CA ARG A 399 -14.05 32.56 11.70
C ARG A 399 -14.64 31.18 11.36
N PRO A 400 -15.31 30.96 10.20
CA PRO A 400 -15.87 29.64 9.89
C PRO A 400 -14.81 28.53 9.82
N MET A 401 -13.59 28.86 9.38
CA MET A 401 -12.48 27.91 9.34
C MET A 401 -12.00 27.57 10.75
N VAL A 402 -11.91 28.56 11.63
CA VAL A 402 -11.51 28.35 13.04
C VAL A 402 -12.57 27.55 13.79
N GLU A 403 -13.84 27.87 13.62
CA GLU A 403 -14.95 27.15 14.22
C GLU A 403 -15.02 25.71 13.72
N GLY A 404 -14.74 25.48 12.43
CA GLY A 404 -14.60 24.12 11.88
C GLY A 404 -13.42 23.36 12.49
N ALA A 405 -12.25 24.00 12.61
CA ALA A 405 -11.08 23.38 13.25
C ALA A 405 -11.32 23.08 14.74
N LEU A 406 -12.01 23.99 15.44
CA LEU A 406 -12.44 23.79 16.82
C LEU A 406 -13.41 22.60 16.91
N ALA A 407 -14.41 22.51 16.03
CA ALA A 407 -15.34 21.38 16.02
C ALA A 407 -14.62 20.02 15.93
N MET A 408 -13.49 19.94 15.21
CA MET A 408 -12.67 18.72 15.15
C MET A 408 -12.00 18.37 16.49
N ILE A 409 -11.60 19.37 17.28
CA ILE A 409 -11.02 19.17 18.62
C ILE A 409 -12.05 19.21 19.76
N ASP A 410 -13.32 19.51 19.45
CA ASP A 410 -14.48 19.49 20.35
C ASP A 410 -15.06 18.08 20.53
N THR A 411 -14.23 17.05 20.30
CA THR A 411 -14.60 15.64 20.37
C THR A 411 -13.84 14.95 21.51
N LYS A 412 -14.46 13.97 22.17
CA LYS A 412 -13.81 13.20 23.25
C LYS A 412 -12.56 12.47 22.74
N GLU A 413 -12.57 12.13 21.46
CA GLU A 413 -11.52 11.49 20.69
C GLU A 413 -10.29 12.41 20.60
N ALA A 414 -10.46 13.67 20.20
CA ALA A 414 -9.37 14.64 20.15
C ALA A 414 -8.74 14.88 21.52
N TRP A 415 -9.52 14.80 22.60
CA TRP A 415 -9.00 14.94 23.96
C TRP A 415 -8.11 13.76 24.37
N GLN A 416 -8.21 12.62 23.69
CA GLN A 416 -7.30 11.50 23.90
C GLN A 416 -5.88 11.75 23.37
N ALA A 417 -5.60 12.89 22.73
CA ALA A 417 -4.25 13.24 22.29
C ALA A 417 -3.20 13.21 23.42
N HIS A 418 -3.60 13.42 24.69
CA HIS A 418 -2.70 13.25 25.83
C HIS A 418 -2.20 11.82 26.04
N LYS A 419 -2.90 10.82 25.49
CA LYS A 419 -2.52 9.40 25.57
C LYS A 419 -1.51 8.99 24.50
N LEU A 420 -1.22 9.86 23.53
CA LEU A 420 -0.17 9.58 22.55
C LEU A 420 1.15 9.37 23.29
N ARG A 421 1.77 8.21 23.05
CA ARG A 421 3.01 7.79 23.72
C ARG A 421 4.03 7.19 22.74
N SER A 422 4.03 7.66 21.50
CA SER A 422 4.82 7.07 20.41
C SER A 422 6.33 7.06 20.70
N ALA A 423 6.88 8.14 21.27
CA ALA A 423 8.30 8.18 21.61
C ALA A 423 8.61 7.28 22.80
N SER A 424 7.71 7.22 23.79
CA SER A 424 7.82 6.30 24.93
C SER A 424 7.76 4.84 24.49
N ASP A 425 6.83 4.48 23.60
CA ASP A 425 6.70 3.12 23.06
C ASP A 425 7.94 2.72 22.26
N LEU A 426 8.44 3.59 21.37
CA LEU A 426 9.69 3.35 20.65
C LEU A 426 10.88 3.14 21.59
N LYS A 427 10.97 3.94 22.66
CA LYS A 427 12.04 3.83 23.67
C LYS A 427 11.99 2.51 24.45
N ALA A 428 10.81 1.92 24.63
CA ALA A 428 10.65 0.64 25.31
C ALA A 428 11.12 -0.56 24.45
N LEU A 429 11.19 -0.40 23.12
CA LEU A 429 11.55 -1.48 22.21
C LEU A 429 13.05 -1.76 22.22
N HIS A 430 13.39 -3.02 22.49
CA HIS A 430 14.76 -3.54 22.35
C HIS A 430 14.92 -4.46 21.14
N ILE A 431 13.82 -4.85 20.49
CA ILE A 431 13.77 -5.62 19.23
C ILE A 431 14.29 -4.78 18.04
N PRO A 432 14.62 -5.38 16.88
CA PRO A 432 14.92 -4.60 15.68
C PRO A 432 13.79 -3.66 15.29
N VAL A 433 14.11 -2.38 15.06
CA VAL A 433 13.15 -1.33 14.68
C VAL A 433 13.66 -0.56 13.46
N LEU A 434 12.83 -0.39 12.44
CA LEU A 434 13.10 0.49 11.31
C LEU A 434 12.10 1.65 11.29
N ALA A 435 12.55 2.87 11.55
CA ALA A 435 11.75 4.08 11.38
C ALA A 435 12.12 4.77 10.07
N VAL A 436 11.14 5.07 9.21
CA VAL A 436 11.36 5.65 7.87
C VAL A 436 10.54 6.92 7.72
N PHE A 437 11.16 7.98 7.19
CA PHE A 437 10.54 9.28 6.93
C PHE A 437 10.82 9.77 5.51
N GLY A 438 9.96 10.64 4.96
CA GLY A 438 10.15 11.27 3.65
C GLY A 438 10.48 12.76 3.79
N THR A 439 11.44 13.29 3.00
CA THR A 439 11.81 14.72 3.10
C THR A 439 10.73 15.69 2.59
N LYS A 440 9.74 15.18 1.85
CA LYS A 440 8.60 15.93 1.32
C LYS A 440 7.31 15.62 2.06
N ASP A 441 7.38 15.01 3.24
CA ASP A 441 6.20 14.75 4.06
C ASP A 441 5.71 16.05 4.75
N PRO A 442 4.51 16.56 4.40
CA PRO A 442 3.98 17.77 5.01
C PRO A 442 3.27 17.51 6.35
N LEU A 443 3.01 16.25 6.70
CA LEU A 443 2.25 15.85 7.89
C LEU A 443 3.18 15.42 9.03
N VAL A 444 4.17 14.59 8.70
CA VAL A 444 5.18 14.04 9.62
C VAL A 444 6.55 14.53 9.16
N VAL A 445 6.87 15.75 9.58
CA VAL A 445 8.01 16.52 9.08
C VAL A 445 9.33 15.83 9.46
N ALA A 446 10.02 15.27 8.48
CA ALA A 446 11.21 14.45 8.71
C ALA A 446 12.33 15.15 9.52
N SER A 447 12.51 16.46 9.36
CA SER A 447 13.50 17.24 10.12
C SER A 447 13.21 17.30 11.62
N ASP A 448 11.94 17.16 11.99
CA ASP A 448 11.48 17.18 13.37
C ASP A 448 11.40 15.76 13.95
N GLU A 449 10.99 14.79 13.13
CA GLU A 449 10.60 13.45 13.57
C GLU A 449 11.78 12.47 13.55
N ALA A 450 12.68 12.56 12.57
CA ALA A 450 13.84 11.67 12.51
C ALA A 450 14.83 11.88 13.68
N PRO A 451 15.16 13.12 14.11
CA PRO A 451 15.96 13.32 15.33
C PRO A 451 15.26 12.79 16.59
N ALA A 452 13.94 12.99 16.71
CA ALA A 452 13.16 12.47 17.83
C ALA A 452 13.15 10.92 17.85
N ALA A 453 13.02 10.28 16.69
CA ALA A 453 13.12 8.84 16.53
C ALA A 453 14.50 8.32 16.98
N ARG A 454 15.58 8.97 16.55
CA ARG A 454 16.95 8.61 16.95
C ARG A 454 17.16 8.75 18.46
N ALA A 455 16.60 9.80 19.07
CA ALA A 455 16.68 10.01 20.51
C ALA A 455 15.89 8.95 21.29
N ALA A 456 14.67 8.62 20.85
CA ALA A 456 13.85 7.57 21.46
C ALA A 456 14.53 6.20 21.37
N LEU A 457 15.15 5.89 20.22
CA LEU A 457 15.79 4.60 19.93
C LEU A 457 17.28 4.55 20.29
N ALA A 458 17.83 5.55 20.97
CA ALA A 458 19.27 5.69 21.22
C ALA A 458 19.89 4.48 21.95
N ASN A 459 19.10 3.80 22.79
CA ASN A 459 19.53 2.64 23.57
C ASN A 459 19.27 1.30 22.86
N ASN A 460 18.77 1.31 21.62
CA ASN A 460 18.49 0.12 20.84
C ASN A 460 19.50 0.01 19.68
N PRO A 461 20.57 -0.80 19.81
CA PRO A 461 21.58 -0.95 18.76
C PRO A 461 21.06 -1.67 17.51
N ARG A 462 19.86 -2.27 17.58
CA ARG A 462 19.18 -2.93 16.46
C ARG A 462 18.18 -2.01 15.78
N ALA A 463 18.11 -0.73 16.18
CA ALA A 463 17.24 0.25 15.56
C ALA A 463 17.95 0.99 14.42
N ARG A 464 17.18 1.33 13.38
CA ARG A 464 17.64 2.14 12.26
C ARG A 464 16.60 3.22 11.94
N VAL A 465 17.07 4.45 11.78
CA VAL A 465 16.25 5.59 11.33
C VAL A 465 16.71 6.02 9.95
N VAL A 466 15.81 5.99 8.98
CA VAL A 466 16.08 6.31 7.57
C VAL A 466 15.22 7.49 7.13
N VAL A 467 15.84 8.44 6.43
CA VAL A 467 15.12 9.53 5.76
C VAL A 467 15.31 9.35 4.25
N LEU A 468 14.22 9.17 3.52
CA LEU A 468 14.21 9.01 2.08
C LEU A 468 13.97 10.36 1.41
N ASP A 469 14.99 10.84 0.71
CA ASP A 469 14.87 12.09 -0.02
C ASP A 469 13.85 12.03 -1.17
N GLY A 470 13.07 13.09 -1.34
CA GLY A 470 12.08 13.28 -2.40
C GLY A 470 10.74 12.59 -2.17
N LEU A 471 10.55 11.87 -1.06
CA LEU A 471 9.33 11.13 -0.79
C LEU A 471 8.36 11.90 0.13
N SER A 472 7.07 11.82 -0.18
CA SER A 472 5.97 12.39 0.59
C SER A 472 5.55 11.50 1.77
N HIS A 473 4.47 11.88 2.47
CA HIS A 473 3.85 11.08 3.54
C HIS A 473 3.42 9.66 3.11
N TRP A 474 3.09 9.51 1.83
CA TRP A 474 2.63 8.28 1.21
C TRP A 474 3.75 7.53 0.48
N PHE A 475 5.00 8.00 0.58
CA PHE A 475 6.18 7.38 -0.04
C PHE A 475 6.02 7.07 -1.53
N GLN A 476 5.47 8.03 -2.28
CA GLN A 476 5.40 7.98 -3.74
C GLN A 476 6.55 8.77 -4.36
N GLU A 477 7.09 8.26 -5.47
CA GLU A 477 8.13 8.97 -6.23
C GLU A 477 7.55 10.19 -6.97
N GLY A 478 8.39 11.21 -7.18
CA GLY A 478 8.03 12.38 -7.97
C GLY A 478 7.31 13.50 -7.20
N ALA A 479 7.24 13.42 -5.86
CA ALA A 479 6.68 14.49 -5.05
C ALA A 479 7.57 15.75 -5.05
N ILE A 480 6.97 16.89 -5.40
CA ILE A 480 7.61 18.21 -5.37
C ILE A 480 7.26 18.92 -4.06
N THR A 481 5.97 18.98 -3.75
CA THR A 481 5.42 19.61 -2.53
C THR A 481 5.03 18.57 -1.49
N GLY A 482 4.59 17.39 -1.93
CA GLY A 482 4.08 16.32 -1.08
C GLY A 482 2.64 16.53 -0.59
N GLY A 483 1.97 17.57 -1.06
CA GLY A 483 0.57 17.84 -0.74
C GLY A 483 -0.38 16.78 -1.31
N GLU A 484 -1.51 16.57 -0.64
CA GLU A 484 -2.48 15.50 -0.96
C GLU A 484 -2.99 15.55 -2.41
N ALA A 485 -3.32 16.74 -2.93
CA ALA A 485 -3.80 16.89 -4.30
C ALA A 485 -2.74 16.58 -5.37
N GLU A 486 -1.46 16.74 -5.05
CA GLU A 486 -0.35 16.34 -5.92
C GLU A 486 -0.19 14.83 -5.86
N VAL A 487 -0.07 14.27 -4.66
CA VAL A 487 0.24 12.86 -4.47
C VAL A 487 -0.90 11.93 -4.92
N ALA A 488 -2.15 12.39 -4.92
CA ALA A 488 -3.29 11.66 -5.46
C ALA A 488 -3.17 11.36 -6.97
N LYS A 489 -2.28 12.06 -7.67
CA LYS A 489 -1.99 11.86 -9.10
C LYS A 489 -0.70 11.06 -9.34
N LEU A 490 0.04 10.75 -8.28
CA LEU A 490 1.27 9.95 -8.36
C LEU A 490 0.92 8.45 -8.35
N GLY A 491 1.95 7.60 -8.33
CA GLY A 491 1.81 6.14 -8.31
C GLY A 491 1.06 5.60 -7.08
N PRO A 492 1.02 4.28 -6.83
CA PRO A 492 0.30 3.73 -5.69
C PRO A 492 0.88 4.23 -4.34
N ASN A 493 0.03 4.32 -3.32
CA ASN A 493 0.48 4.55 -1.95
C ASN A 493 1.55 3.52 -1.55
N LEU A 494 2.60 3.97 -0.86
CA LEU A 494 3.79 3.19 -0.49
C LEU A 494 4.47 2.52 -1.69
N GLY A 495 4.25 3.05 -2.89
CA GLY A 495 4.68 2.47 -4.16
C GLY A 495 6.12 2.80 -4.56
N SER A 496 6.86 3.61 -3.81
CA SER A 496 8.27 3.89 -4.13
C SER A 496 9.09 2.60 -4.15
N PRO A 497 9.77 2.26 -5.26
CA PRO A 497 10.64 1.09 -5.32
C PRO A 497 11.76 1.13 -4.27
N ARG A 498 12.23 2.33 -3.89
CA ARG A 498 13.22 2.51 -2.83
C ARG A 498 12.67 2.11 -1.46
N LEU A 499 11.45 2.53 -1.15
CA LEU A 499 10.78 2.13 0.09
C LEU A 499 10.53 0.62 0.10
N VAL A 500 9.91 0.09 -0.96
CA VAL A 500 9.56 -1.33 -1.09
C VAL A 500 10.81 -2.20 -0.95
N THR A 501 11.92 -1.77 -1.55
CA THR A 501 13.20 -2.46 -1.42
C THR A 501 13.71 -2.45 0.01
N LEU A 502 13.73 -1.28 0.66
CA LEU A 502 14.18 -1.13 2.05
C LEU A 502 13.37 -1.99 3.02
N VAL A 503 12.03 -1.99 2.89
CA VAL A 503 11.13 -2.78 3.75
C VAL A 503 11.34 -4.27 3.55
N GLY A 504 11.38 -4.72 2.28
CA GLY A 504 11.57 -6.13 1.96
C GLY A 504 12.93 -6.65 2.41
N ASP A 505 14.01 -5.90 2.16
CA ASP A 505 15.36 -6.29 2.56
C ASP A 505 15.48 -6.39 4.09
N TRP A 506 14.92 -5.42 4.82
CA TRP A 506 14.89 -5.43 6.28
C TRP A 506 14.16 -6.65 6.85
N LEU A 507 12.94 -6.92 6.37
CA LEU A 507 12.17 -8.06 6.87
C LEU A 507 12.80 -9.39 6.49
N ARG A 508 13.40 -9.50 5.30
CA ARG A 508 14.17 -10.68 4.92
C ARG A 508 15.30 -10.91 5.91
N GLU A 509 16.16 -9.92 6.13
CA GLU A 509 17.30 -10.02 7.06
C GLU A 509 16.88 -10.40 8.49
N VAL A 510 15.82 -9.78 9.00
CA VAL A 510 15.41 -9.95 10.41
C VAL A 510 14.57 -11.21 10.64
N LEU A 511 13.82 -11.67 9.63
CA LEU A 511 12.95 -12.85 9.74
C LEU A 511 13.56 -14.12 9.13
N GLU A 512 14.80 -14.07 8.61
CA GLU A 512 15.51 -15.28 8.18
C GLU A 512 15.60 -16.27 9.35
N PRO A 513 15.38 -17.58 9.11
CA PRO A 513 15.61 -18.59 10.11
C PRO A 513 17.07 -18.52 10.58
N ALA A 514 17.30 -18.69 11.88
CA ALA A 514 18.64 -18.83 12.47
C ALA A 514 19.31 -20.16 12.04
N SER A 515 19.43 -20.41 10.74
CA SER A 515 20.26 -21.48 10.20
C SER A 515 21.70 -20.99 10.23
N GLY A 516 22.54 -21.64 11.05
CA GLY A 516 23.90 -21.21 11.33
C GLY A 516 24.75 -21.05 10.09
N LYS A 517 24.81 -19.82 9.56
CA LYS A 517 25.89 -19.21 8.79
C LYS A 517 25.52 -17.72 8.68
N LEU A 518 26.01 -16.92 9.62
CA LEU A 518 26.06 -15.47 9.47
C LEU A 518 26.93 -15.17 8.22
N SER A 519 26.33 -15.11 7.04
CA SER A 519 26.94 -14.34 5.95
C SER A 519 26.82 -12.88 6.35
N ALA A 520 27.96 -12.21 6.48
CA ALA A 520 28.02 -10.79 6.84
C ALA A 520 27.05 -9.97 5.96
N PRO A 521 26.41 -8.92 6.51
CA PRO A 521 25.49 -8.09 5.75
C PRO A 521 26.18 -7.59 4.48
N LYS A 522 25.64 -7.96 3.32
CA LYS A 522 26.07 -7.36 2.04
C LYS A 522 25.73 -5.88 2.13
N ALA A 523 26.75 -5.04 2.12
CA ALA A 523 26.58 -3.60 2.07
C ALA A 523 25.63 -3.27 0.90
N LEU A 524 24.50 -2.63 1.20
CA LEU A 524 23.56 -2.11 0.22
C LEU A 524 24.33 -1.20 -0.76
N SER A 525 24.69 -1.73 -1.93
CA SER A 525 25.42 -1.02 -2.98
C SER A 525 24.46 -0.22 -3.85
N HIS A 526 23.60 0.59 -3.23
CA HIS A 526 22.89 1.67 -3.89
C HIS A 526 23.02 2.88 -2.97
N ARG A 527 23.58 3.97 -3.51
CA ARG A 527 23.80 5.23 -2.78
C ARG A 527 22.46 5.76 -2.26
N VAL A 528 22.06 5.32 -1.09
CA VAL A 528 21.18 6.07 -0.19
C VAL A 528 22.12 7.02 0.53
N SER A 529 21.93 8.32 0.35
CA SER A 529 22.70 9.33 1.08
C SER A 529 22.39 9.19 2.57
N PHE A 530 23.30 8.56 3.31
CA PHE A 530 23.29 8.60 4.77
C PHE A 530 23.88 9.95 5.17
N ASP A 531 23.04 10.94 5.48
CA ASP A 531 23.54 12.18 6.09
C ASP A 531 23.80 11.90 7.59
N ASP A 532 24.98 11.36 7.87
CA ASP A 532 25.55 11.24 9.21
C ASP A 532 26.44 12.46 9.48
N ARG A 533 25.84 13.67 9.44
CA ARG A 533 26.52 14.87 9.91
C ARG A 533 26.21 15.10 11.38
N ARG A 534 27.14 14.65 12.22
CA ARG A 534 27.38 15.25 13.54
C ARG A 534 27.54 16.76 13.34
N ALA A 535 26.54 17.53 13.72
CA ALA A 535 26.66 18.98 13.80
C ALA A 535 27.60 19.32 14.95
N SER A 536 28.87 19.57 14.61
CA SER A 536 29.77 20.36 15.45
C SER A 536 29.23 21.78 15.53
N CYS A 537 28.89 22.23 16.74
CA CYS A 537 28.54 23.60 17.07
C CYS A 537 29.79 24.50 17.01
N PRO A 538 29.80 25.61 16.26
CA PRO A 538 30.77 26.67 16.47
C PRO A 538 30.09 27.99 16.88
N ALA A 539 30.73 28.65 17.85
CA ALA A 539 30.49 30.01 18.35
C ALA A 539 29.36 30.18 19.39
N CYS A 540 29.71 29.89 20.65
CA CYS A 540 29.50 30.91 21.69
C CYS A 540 30.64 31.93 21.54
N ASP A 541 30.30 33.13 21.11
CA ASP A 541 30.82 34.42 21.57
C ASP A 541 29.78 35.49 21.24
#